data_AF-A0AAD3R9R4-F1
#
_entry.id   AF-A0AAD3R9R4-F1
#
_cell.length_a   1.000
_cell.length_b   1.000
_cell.length_c   1.000
_cell.angle_alpha   90.00
_cell.angle_beta   90.00
_cell.angle_gamma   90.00
#
_symmetry.space_group_name_H-M   'P 1'
#
loop_
_entity.id
_entity.type
_entity.pdbx_description
1 polymer ?
#
loop_
_entity_poly.entity_id
_entity_poly.type
_entity_poly.pdbx_seq_one_letter_code
_entity_poly.pdbx_strand_id
1 'polypeptide(L)'
;MKMVHGMQWKGQVLSVKLAKPKADPILRKRKQEEGEGAGGQPPSKRADGDEEEEPLSVQIANVVTPLWNVPYEEQLRRKEQEVVGVLQRLAKEIGSTNKALLPWLFAQKGKYNKMCCPLEAIQPSPTQTEYRNKCEFLISVGADGEDKTIGFRLGKYKGGSCAVVGPAETCHVSAEAKRVVCEFQKFIRTTPYSVYSPETYEGHWKQLTVRTTRTKQAMAVVFFNPQKLEEEELNTLKSSMREYFTEGEGKDSGVTSLYFVREGQRKSPNPEDLPCELVAGESCIHEELLGLKFRISPHSFFQVNTGAAEVLYSAVGEWAQLDQDSTVLDVCCGTGTIGISLAK
;
A
#
# COMPACT_ATOMS: atom_id res chain seq x y z
N MET A 1 -27.14 8.96 6.97
CA MET A 1 -26.69 8.30 8.22
C MET A 1 -27.76 8.17 9.32
N LYS A 2 -28.77 9.04 9.43
CA LYS A 2 -29.85 8.90 10.44
C LYS A 2 -30.85 7.75 10.18
N MET A 3 -30.92 7.22 8.95
CA MET A 3 -31.94 6.22 8.56
C MET A 3 -31.82 4.85 9.24
N VAL A 4 -30.62 4.44 9.66
CA VAL A 4 -30.41 3.09 10.24
C VAL A 4 -30.27 3.11 11.76
N HIS A 5 -30.31 4.28 12.39
CA HIS A 5 -30.29 4.37 13.85
C HIS A 5 -31.64 3.93 14.42
N GLY A 6 -31.64 2.92 15.30
CA GLY A 6 -32.86 2.37 15.89
C GLY A 6 -33.50 1.23 15.09
N MET A 7 -32.96 0.87 13.92
CA MET A 7 -33.45 -0.28 13.16
C MET A 7 -33.07 -1.61 13.83
N GLN A 8 -34.00 -2.56 13.87
CA GLN A 8 -33.74 -3.93 14.27
C GLN A 8 -33.14 -4.72 13.11
N TRP A 9 -31.95 -5.29 13.32
CA TRP A 9 -31.30 -6.21 12.40
C TRP A 9 -30.82 -7.45 13.15
N LYS A 10 -31.28 -8.63 12.75
CA LYS A 10 -30.94 -9.92 13.38
C LYS A 10 -31.08 -9.91 14.92
N GLY A 11 -32.16 -9.30 15.42
CA GLY A 11 -32.44 -9.23 16.85
C GLY A 11 -31.66 -8.18 17.63
N GLN A 12 -30.85 -7.33 16.97
CA GLN A 12 -30.14 -6.23 17.63
C GLN A 12 -30.57 -4.87 17.06
N VAL A 13 -30.65 -3.87 17.94
CA VAL A 13 -30.97 -2.49 17.57
C VAL A 13 -29.69 -1.77 17.15
N LEU A 14 -29.65 -1.30 15.91
CA LEU A 14 -28.49 -0.63 15.34
C LEU A 14 -28.32 0.78 15.94
N SER A 15 -27.16 1.06 16.52
CA SER A 15 -26.82 2.40 17.01
C SER A 15 -25.85 3.10 16.06
N VAL A 16 -26.17 4.32 15.61
CA VAL A 16 -25.27 5.15 14.81
C VAL A 16 -24.81 6.30 15.68
N LYS A 17 -23.50 6.40 15.89
CA LYS A 17 -22.86 7.56 16.52
C LYS A 17 -21.95 8.20 15.50
N LEU A 18 -21.82 9.53 15.53
CA LEU A 18 -20.76 10.19 14.78
C LEU A 18 -19.43 9.65 15.31
N ALA A 19 -18.71 8.90 14.48
CA ALA A 19 -17.37 8.46 14.80
C ALA A 19 -16.47 9.69 14.77
N LYS A 20 -16.24 10.30 15.92
CA LYS A 20 -15.12 11.23 16.07
C LYS A 20 -13.84 10.41 15.91
N PRO A 21 -12.85 10.88 15.13
CA PRO A 21 -11.54 10.25 15.09
C PRO A 21 -11.03 10.06 16.52
N LYS A 22 -10.51 8.87 16.83
CA LYS A 22 -9.85 8.65 18.12
C LYS A 22 -8.54 9.41 18.08
N ALA A 23 -8.34 10.34 19.01
CA ALA A 23 -7.10 11.07 19.15
C ALA A 23 -5.89 10.13 19.24
N ASP A 24 -4.88 10.43 18.45
CA ASP A 24 -3.61 9.71 18.41
C ASP A 24 -2.98 9.52 19.81
N PRO A 25 -2.74 8.27 20.27
CA PRO A 25 -2.11 8.00 21.56
C PRO A 25 -0.72 8.59 21.71
N ILE A 26 0.05 8.75 20.62
CA ILE A 26 1.37 9.38 20.64
C ILE A 26 1.24 10.89 20.82
N LEU A 27 0.32 11.55 20.11
CA LEU A 27 0.01 12.97 20.35
C LEU A 27 -0.54 13.19 21.76
N ARG A 28 -1.30 12.23 22.31
CA ARG A 28 -1.81 12.28 23.68
C ARG A 28 -0.69 12.14 24.71
N LYS A 29 0.29 11.26 24.47
CA LYS A 29 1.48 11.09 25.32
C LYS A 29 2.34 12.36 25.28
N ARG A 30 2.61 12.92 24.10
CA ARG A 30 3.33 14.20 23.94
C ARG A 30 2.62 15.37 24.60
N LYS A 31 1.29 15.50 24.47
CA LYS A 31 0.52 16.54 25.18
C LYS A 31 0.49 16.38 26.70
N GLN A 32 0.62 15.15 27.20
CA GLN A 32 0.76 14.91 28.65
C GLN A 32 2.15 15.31 29.13
N GLU A 33 3.19 14.97 28.36
CA GLU A 33 4.58 15.36 28.65
C GLU A 33 4.82 16.88 28.54
N GLU A 34 4.20 17.56 27.57
CA GLU A 34 4.23 19.02 27.42
C GLU A 34 3.38 19.76 28.48
N GLY A 35 2.38 19.09 29.04
CA GLY A 35 1.48 19.64 30.08
C GLY A 35 2.01 19.52 31.51
N GLU A 36 3.01 18.66 31.76
CA GLU A 36 3.58 18.39 33.09
C GLU A 36 4.69 19.39 33.51
N GLY A 37 4.79 20.55 32.84
CA GLY A 37 5.65 21.66 33.26
C GLY A 37 5.18 22.46 34.48
N ALA A 38 4.02 22.16 35.08
CA ALA A 38 3.54 22.87 36.26
C ALA A 38 2.64 21.99 37.16
N GLY A 39 3.25 21.34 38.16
CA GLY A 39 2.52 20.76 39.29
C GLY A 39 2.96 19.35 39.65
N GLY A 40 3.87 19.25 40.63
CA GLY A 40 4.38 17.97 41.11
C GLY A 40 3.31 17.10 41.77
N GLN A 41 3.27 15.82 41.38
CA GLN A 41 2.79 14.69 42.17
C GLN A 41 3.75 13.50 42.00
N PRO A 42 3.97 12.69 43.05
CA PRO A 42 5.05 11.71 43.08
C PRO A 42 4.74 10.50 42.18
N PRO A 43 5.77 9.86 41.61
CA PRO A 43 5.58 8.81 40.62
C PRO A 43 5.00 7.55 41.27
N SER A 44 3.86 7.07 40.76
CA SER A 44 3.40 5.73 41.06
C SER A 44 4.38 4.74 40.43
N LYS A 45 5.10 3.98 41.27
CA LYS A 45 5.93 2.84 40.86
C LYS A 45 5.12 1.88 39.98
N ARG A 46 5.34 1.95 38.66
CA ARG A 46 5.15 0.80 37.79
C ARG A 46 6.47 0.06 37.76
N ALA A 47 6.39 -1.27 37.86
CA ALA A 47 7.54 -2.15 37.84
C ALA A 47 8.32 -1.96 36.54
N ASP A 48 9.60 -1.63 36.69
CA ASP A 48 10.60 -1.71 35.63
C ASP A 48 10.67 -3.15 35.13
N GLY A 49 10.12 -3.38 33.95
CA GLY A 49 10.66 -4.33 32.99
C GLY A 49 11.17 -3.52 31.83
N ASP A 50 12.48 -3.38 31.72
CA ASP A 50 13.17 -2.88 30.52
C ASP A 50 12.87 -3.86 29.36
N GLU A 51 11.71 -3.73 28.73
CA GLU A 51 11.57 -4.09 27.33
C GLU A 51 12.09 -2.88 26.56
N GLU A 52 13.36 -2.92 26.11
CA GLU A 52 13.87 -1.95 25.15
C GLU A 52 12.87 -1.85 24.00
N GLU A 53 12.24 -0.68 23.81
CA GLU A 53 11.34 -0.47 22.67
C GLU A 53 12.11 -0.79 21.38
N GLU A 54 11.61 -1.75 20.61
CA GLU A 54 12.26 -2.17 19.35
C GLU A 54 12.57 -0.95 18.47
N PRO A 55 13.71 -0.93 17.75
CA PRO A 55 14.03 0.17 16.84
C PRO A 55 12.89 0.45 15.85
N LEU A 56 12.67 1.72 15.49
CA LEU A 56 11.61 2.12 14.56
C LEU A 56 11.68 1.37 13.22
N SER A 57 12.89 1.02 12.78
CA SER A 57 13.11 0.24 11.56
C SER A 57 12.59 -1.20 11.66
N VAL A 58 12.71 -1.84 12.82
CA VAL A 58 12.13 -3.16 13.12
C VAL A 58 10.61 -3.06 13.16
N GLN A 59 10.08 -2.07 13.90
CA GLN A 59 8.64 -1.87 14.02
C GLN A 59 7.99 -1.64 12.65
N ILE A 60 8.57 -0.79 11.79
CA ILE A 60 8.01 -0.54 10.47
C ILE A 60 8.14 -1.76 9.56
N ALA A 61 9.27 -2.48 9.59
CA ALA A 61 9.46 -3.70 8.82
C ALA A 61 8.43 -4.78 9.20
N ASN A 62 8.08 -4.90 10.49
CA ASN A 62 7.03 -5.80 10.97
C ASN A 62 5.63 -5.43 10.42
N VAL A 63 5.38 -4.15 10.15
CA VAL A 63 4.10 -3.67 9.59
C VAL A 63 4.03 -3.89 8.08
N VAL A 64 5.06 -3.49 7.34
CA VAL A 64 5.03 -3.44 5.86
C VAL A 64 5.49 -4.74 5.22
N THR A 65 6.32 -5.51 5.91
CA THR A 65 6.91 -6.78 5.45
C THR A 65 6.95 -7.80 6.59
N PRO A 66 5.81 -8.30 7.11
CA PRO A 66 5.76 -9.04 8.38
C PRO A 66 6.61 -10.33 8.49
N LEU A 67 7.11 -10.85 7.37
CA LEU A 67 7.97 -12.04 7.32
C LEU A 67 9.44 -11.70 6.98
N TRP A 68 9.83 -10.42 7.02
CA TRP A 68 11.15 -9.95 6.58
C TRP A 68 12.33 -10.61 7.29
N ASN A 69 12.15 -11.01 8.56
CA ASN A 69 13.15 -11.66 9.40
C ASN A 69 13.05 -13.20 9.39
N VAL A 70 12.19 -13.77 8.54
CA VAL A 70 12.01 -15.22 8.40
C VAL A 70 12.80 -15.70 7.17
N PRO A 71 13.62 -16.76 7.27
CA PRO A 71 14.31 -17.33 6.12
C PRO A 71 13.34 -17.62 4.97
N TYR A 72 13.72 -17.31 3.74
CA TYR A 72 12.79 -17.31 2.61
C TYR A 72 12.12 -18.68 2.38
N GLU A 73 12.88 -19.77 2.49
CA GLU A 73 12.34 -21.14 2.41
C GLU A 73 11.25 -21.42 3.46
N GLU A 74 11.44 -20.91 4.67
CA GLU A 74 10.43 -21.03 5.73
C GLU A 74 9.20 -20.16 5.41
N GLN A 75 9.37 -19.00 4.74
CA GLN A 75 8.23 -18.23 4.25
C GLN A 75 7.42 -19.01 3.22
N LEU A 76 8.08 -19.70 2.28
CA LEU A 76 7.42 -20.53 1.27
C LEU A 76 6.66 -21.68 1.93
N ARG A 77 7.29 -22.39 2.87
CA ARG A 77 6.66 -23.49 3.63
C ARG A 77 5.43 -23.02 4.40
N ARG A 78 5.49 -21.85 5.06
CA ARG A 78 4.34 -21.28 5.78
C ARG A 78 3.18 -20.96 4.84
N LYS A 79 3.46 -20.37 3.68
CA LYS A 79 2.44 -20.07 2.65
C LYS A 79 1.81 -21.35 2.11
N GLU A 80 2.61 -22.37 1.84
CA GLU A 80 2.10 -23.67 1.37
C GLU A 80 1.16 -24.29 2.42
N GLN A 81 1.54 -24.28 3.70
CA GLN A 81 0.69 -24.76 4.79
C GLN A 81 -0.62 -23.97 4.92
N GLU A 82 -0.59 -22.67 4.69
CA GLU A 82 -1.79 -21.84 4.66
C GLU A 82 -2.74 -22.26 3.53
N VAL A 83 -2.21 -22.49 2.32
CA VAL A 83 -2.99 -22.96 1.17
C VAL A 83 -3.55 -24.37 1.41
N VAL A 84 -2.77 -25.29 1.98
CA VAL A 84 -3.26 -26.61 2.41
C VAL A 84 -4.46 -26.46 3.36
N GLY A 85 -4.35 -25.58 4.36
CA GLY A 85 -5.43 -25.28 5.30
C GLY A 85 -6.68 -24.73 4.61
N VAL A 86 -6.52 -23.84 3.61
CA VAL A 86 -7.62 -23.32 2.79
C VAL A 86 -8.29 -24.45 2.00
N LEU A 87 -7.52 -25.30 1.32
CA LEU A 87 -8.06 -26.39 0.50
C LEU A 87 -8.77 -27.46 1.35
N GLN A 88 -8.29 -27.73 2.56
CA GLN A 88 -8.98 -28.61 3.51
C GLN A 88 -10.31 -28.03 3.99
N ARG A 89 -10.38 -26.71 4.24
CA ARG A 89 -11.63 -26.02 4.58
C ARG A 89 -12.61 -26.04 3.41
N LEU A 90 -12.14 -25.71 2.22
CA LEU A 90 -12.93 -25.77 0.99
C LEU A 90 -13.50 -27.17 0.75
N ALA A 91 -12.68 -28.22 0.93
CA ALA A 91 -13.14 -29.60 0.85
C ALA A 91 -14.30 -29.88 1.83
N LYS A 92 -14.22 -29.39 3.08
CA LYS A 92 -15.30 -29.54 4.05
C LYS A 92 -16.58 -28.80 3.61
N GLU A 93 -16.44 -27.58 3.10
CA GLU A 93 -17.55 -26.76 2.64
C GLU A 93 -18.27 -27.36 1.43
N ILE A 94 -17.52 -27.89 0.46
CA ILE A 94 -18.08 -28.62 -0.69
C ILE A 94 -18.95 -29.78 -0.20
N GLY A 95 -18.45 -30.58 0.74
CA GLY A 95 -19.18 -31.73 1.27
C GLY A 95 -20.44 -31.35 2.06
N SER A 96 -20.42 -30.21 2.78
CA SER A 96 -21.62 -29.73 3.50
C SER A 96 -22.68 -29.14 2.58
N THR A 97 -22.27 -28.48 1.50
CA THR A 97 -23.17 -27.74 0.60
C THR A 97 -23.72 -28.64 -0.50
N ASN A 98 -22.92 -29.58 -0.99
CA ASN A 98 -23.31 -30.49 -2.07
C ASN A 98 -23.03 -31.95 -1.70
N LYS A 99 -24.03 -32.58 -1.07
CA LYS A 99 -23.94 -33.98 -0.64
C LYS A 99 -23.72 -34.96 -1.79
N ALA A 100 -24.14 -34.63 -3.02
CA ALA A 100 -23.94 -35.48 -4.19
C ALA A 100 -22.45 -35.65 -4.55
N LEU A 101 -21.59 -34.69 -4.17
CA LEU A 101 -20.14 -34.75 -4.41
C LEU A 101 -19.38 -35.52 -3.32
N LEU A 102 -20.03 -35.99 -2.25
CA LEU A 102 -19.35 -36.69 -1.14
C LEU A 102 -18.54 -37.91 -1.59
N PRO A 103 -19.03 -38.81 -2.48
CA PRO A 103 -18.24 -39.95 -2.92
C PRO A 103 -16.93 -39.53 -3.60
N TRP A 104 -17.00 -38.56 -4.53
CA TRP A 104 -15.82 -38.00 -5.20
C TRP A 104 -14.88 -37.33 -4.19
N LEU A 105 -15.42 -36.54 -3.27
CA LEU A 105 -14.65 -35.81 -2.28
C LEU A 105 -13.92 -36.75 -1.32
N PHE A 106 -14.53 -37.86 -0.90
CA PHE A 106 -13.86 -38.85 -0.05
C PHE A 106 -12.65 -39.47 -0.77
N ALA A 107 -12.76 -39.77 -2.06
CA ALA A 107 -11.64 -40.23 -2.86
C ALA A 107 -10.52 -39.17 -2.94
N GLN A 108 -10.85 -37.90 -3.21
CA GLN A 108 -9.84 -36.83 -3.27
C GLN A 108 -9.14 -36.63 -1.93
N LYS A 109 -9.90 -36.60 -0.82
CA LYS A 109 -9.37 -36.41 0.52
C LYS A 109 -8.43 -37.54 0.96
N GLY A 110 -8.69 -38.76 0.51
CA GLY A 110 -7.81 -39.91 0.74
C GLY A 110 -6.47 -39.76 -0.02
N LYS A 111 -6.51 -39.19 -1.23
CA LYS A 111 -5.34 -39.02 -2.10
C LYS A 111 -4.48 -37.80 -1.75
N TYR A 112 -5.11 -36.69 -1.39
CA TYR A 112 -4.45 -35.38 -1.28
C TYR A 112 -4.50 -34.80 0.13
N ASN A 113 -4.13 -35.59 1.15
CA ASN A 113 -4.02 -35.12 2.54
C ASN A 113 -5.24 -34.28 3.00
N LYS A 114 -6.45 -34.82 2.80
CA LYS A 114 -7.75 -34.19 3.15
C LYS A 114 -8.12 -32.95 2.32
N MET A 115 -7.38 -32.61 1.28
CA MET A 115 -7.71 -31.55 0.31
C MET A 115 -8.68 -32.05 -0.77
N CYS A 116 -9.27 -31.11 -1.52
CA CYS A 116 -10.16 -31.40 -2.64
C CYS A 116 -9.43 -31.60 -3.99
N CYS A 117 -8.16 -31.23 -4.08
CA CYS A 117 -7.35 -31.26 -5.31
C CYS A 117 -5.86 -31.36 -4.98
N PRO A 118 -4.98 -31.73 -5.93
CA PRO A 118 -3.53 -31.64 -5.75
C PRO A 118 -3.11 -30.17 -5.57
N LEU A 119 -1.99 -29.97 -4.88
CA LEU A 119 -1.34 -28.68 -4.70
C LEU A 119 0.09 -28.78 -5.26
N GLU A 120 0.42 -27.92 -6.22
CA GLU A 120 1.80 -27.74 -6.68
C GLU A 120 2.58 -26.86 -5.69
N ALA A 121 3.90 -26.98 -5.72
CA ALA A 121 4.78 -26.20 -4.85
C ALA A 121 4.62 -24.68 -5.09
N ILE A 122 4.76 -23.89 -4.02
CA ILE A 122 4.74 -22.43 -4.12
C ILE A 122 5.95 -21.97 -4.93
N GLN A 123 5.68 -21.32 -6.08
CA GLN A 123 6.74 -20.78 -6.92
C GLN A 123 7.41 -19.56 -6.25
N PRO A 124 8.75 -19.53 -6.14
CA PRO A 124 9.47 -18.42 -5.51
C PRO A 124 9.44 -17.16 -6.39
N SER A 125 9.51 -16.00 -5.74
CA SER A 125 9.75 -14.72 -6.43
C SER A 125 11.21 -14.67 -6.89
N PRO A 126 11.49 -14.23 -8.13
CA PRO A 126 12.87 -14.08 -8.61
C PRO A 126 13.70 -13.09 -7.77
N THR A 127 13.05 -12.09 -7.19
CA THR A 127 13.67 -11.09 -6.32
C THR A 127 12.94 -11.01 -4.98
N GLN A 128 13.69 -10.96 -3.88
CA GLN A 128 13.15 -10.96 -2.50
C GLN A 128 13.23 -9.59 -1.81
N THR A 129 14.11 -8.71 -2.30
CA THR A 129 14.28 -7.32 -1.86
C THR A 129 14.03 -6.37 -3.03
N GLU A 130 13.68 -5.12 -2.74
CA GLU A 130 13.51 -4.07 -3.75
C GLU A 130 12.56 -4.42 -4.90
N TYR A 131 11.69 -5.41 -4.69
CA TYR A 131 10.82 -5.96 -5.72
C TYR A 131 9.61 -5.07 -6.01
N ARG A 132 9.30 -4.13 -5.11
CA ARG A 132 8.05 -3.38 -5.17
C ARG A 132 8.17 -2.17 -6.09
N ASN A 133 7.46 -2.21 -7.21
CA ASN A 133 7.46 -1.18 -8.25
C ASN A 133 6.42 -0.06 -8.03
N LYS A 134 5.57 -0.18 -7.00
CA LYS A 134 4.60 0.85 -6.56
C LYS A 134 4.52 0.89 -5.04
N CYS A 135 4.84 2.04 -4.46
CA CYS A 135 4.70 2.32 -3.04
C CYS A 135 3.80 3.53 -2.81
N GLU A 136 2.94 3.44 -1.80
CA GLU A 136 2.06 4.53 -1.36
C GLU A 136 2.52 4.96 0.04
N PHE A 137 3.06 6.16 0.13
CA PHE A 137 3.60 6.74 1.35
C PHE A 137 2.67 7.81 1.89
N LEU A 138 2.43 7.82 3.18
CA LEU A 138 1.71 8.91 3.84
C LEU A 138 2.67 10.05 4.15
N ILE A 139 2.14 11.27 4.13
CA ILE A 139 2.86 12.47 4.56
C ILE A 139 2.28 12.89 5.91
N SER A 140 3.08 12.79 6.97
CA SER A 140 2.64 13.11 8.33
C SER A 140 3.81 13.50 9.22
N VAL A 141 3.54 13.68 10.51
CA VAL A 141 4.59 13.83 11.52
C VAL A 141 5.33 12.50 11.67
N GLY A 142 6.65 12.55 11.67
CA GLY A 142 7.51 11.40 11.86
C GLY A 142 7.42 10.86 13.29
N ALA A 143 7.70 9.57 13.47
CA ALA A 143 7.79 8.96 14.79
C ALA A 143 8.90 9.59 15.65
N ASP A 144 9.95 10.10 15.01
CA ASP A 144 11.03 10.93 15.57
C ASP A 144 10.57 12.34 15.96
N GLY A 145 9.38 12.77 15.54
CA GLY A 145 8.85 14.11 15.79
C GLY A 145 9.08 15.11 14.65
N GLU A 146 9.79 14.71 13.61
CA GLU A 146 10.05 15.57 12.46
C GLU A 146 8.79 15.83 11.65
N ASP A 147 8.48 17.09 11.37
CA ASP A 147 7.33 17.44 10.53
C ASP A 147 7.58 17.08 9.05
N LYS A 148 6.46 16.88 8.32
CA LYS A 148 6.45 16.56 6.89
C LYS A 148 7.35 15.38 6.54
N THR A 149 7.25 14.31 7.31
CA THR A 149 7.93 13.05 7.03
C THR A 149 7.09 12.24 6.03
N ILE A 150 7.76 11.65 5.04
CA ILE A 150 7.13 10.80 4.03
C ILE A 150 7.49 9.35 4.33
N GLY A 151 6.48 8.53 4.61
CA GLY A 151 6.75 7.18 5.07
C GLY A 151 5.54 6.28 5.21
N PHE A 152 5.76 5.15 5.86
CA PHE A 152 4.72 4.19 6.18
C PHE A 152 4.22 4.42 7.60
N ARG A 153 2.95 4.11 7.86
CA ARG A 153 2.36 4.26 9.19
C ARG A 153 2.81 3.12 10.12
N LEU A 154 3.17 3.45 11.36
CA LEU A 154 3.54 2.46 12.38
C LEU A 154 2.36 1.66 12.96
N GLY A 155 1.13 2.18 12.89
CA GLY A 155 -0.04 1.58 13.53
C GLY A 155 -1.24 1.34 12.61
N LYS A 156 -2.04 0.29 12.92
CA LYS A 156 -3.39 0.14 12.37
C LYS A 156 -4.27 1.31 12.86
N TYR A 157 -5.21 1.79 12.04
CA TYR A 157 -6.14 2.90 12.35
C TYR A 157 -6.84 2.80 13.72
N LYS A 158 -7.01 1.58 14.27
CA LYS A 158 -7.59 1.33 15.60
C LYS A 158 -6.69 1.71 16.78
N GLY A 159 -5.36 1.76 16.59
CA GLY A 159 -4.37 2.17 17.57
C GLY A 159 -4.09 3.67 17.59
N GLY A 160 -4.77 4.45 16.73
CA GLY A 160 -4.78 5.92 16.75
C GLY A 160 -3.49 6.62 16.28
N SER A 161 -2.34 5.95 16.19
CA SER A 161 -1.13 6.63 15.70
C SER A 161 -1.19 7.01 14.22
N CYS A 162 -1.05 8.29 13.93
CA CYS A 162 -0.86 8.87 12.60
C CYS A 162 0.63 9.00 12.23
N ALA A 163 1.54 8.69 13.15
CA ALA A 163 2.97 8.82 12.92
C ALA A 163 3.47 7.88 11.81
N VAL A 164 4.41 8.40 11.02
CA VAL A 164 5.04 7.68 9.92
C VAL A 164 6.53 7.46 10.15
N VAL A 165 7.08 6.42 9.54
CA VAL A 165 8.51 6.13 9.50
C VAL A 165 8.97 6.07 8.06
N GLY A 166 10.08 6.75 7.77
CA GLY A 166 10.66 6.80 6.44
C GLY A 166 11.05 5.40 5.91
N PRO A 167 11.08 5.21 4.58
CA PRO A 167 11.26 3.89 3.99
C PRO A 167 12.73 3.42 3.91
N ALA A 168 13.69 4.16 4.45
CA ALA A 168 15.14 3.93 4.25
C ALA A 168 15.55 2.47 4.55
N GLU A 169 15.11 1.93 5.68
CA GLU A 169 15.44 0.58 6.16
C GLU A 169 14.43 -0.50 5.71
N THR A 170 13.45 -0.16 4.87
CA THR A 170 12.48 -1.14 4.38
C THR A 170 13.06 -1.92 3.19
N CYS A 171 13.04 -3.25 3.28
CA CYS A 171 13.71 -4.12 2.30
C CYS A 171 12.96 -4.25 0.97
N HIS A 172 11.66 -4.01 0.93
CA HIS A 172 10.81 -4.23 -0.25
C HIS A 172 10.75 -3.03 -1.19
N VAL A 173 11.10 -1.82 -0.71
CA VAL A 173 11.07 -0.58 -1.49
C VAL A 173 12.37 -0.44 -2.27
N SER A 174 12.28 -0.13 -3.57
CA SER A 174 13.46 0.07 -4.43
C SER A 174 14.30 1.28 -4.03
N ALA A 175 15.60 1.22 -4.31
CA ALA A 175 16.51 2.35 -4.13
C ALA A 175 16.05 3.60 -4.91
N GLU A 176 15.53 3.42 -6.13
CA GLU A 176 14.91 4.48 -6.93
C GLU A 176 13.77 5.15 -6.17
N ALA A 177 12.82 4.39 -5.62
CA ALA A 177 11.69 4.95 -4.90
C ALA A 177 12.13 5.66 -3.61
N LYS A 178 13.13 5.12 -2.90
CA LYS A 178 13.72 5.76 -1.72
C LYS A 178 14.36 7.12 -2.04
N ARG A 179 15.06 7.24 -3.19
CA ARG A 179 15.62 8.52 -3.66
C ARG A 179 14.53 9.54 -3.95
N VAL A 180 13.48 9.14 -4.68
CA VAL A 180 12.33 10.02 -4.95
C VAL A 180 11.69 10.51 -3.67
N VAL A 181 11.45 9.62 -2.69
CA VAL A 181 10.90 9.99 -1.38
C VAL A 181 11.80 10.98 -0.63
N CYS A 182 13.12 10.77 -0.64
CA CYS A 182 14.09 11.65 0.00
C CYS A 182 14.02 13.07 -0.57
N GLU A 183 14.10 13.22 -1.89
CA GLU A 183 14.06 14.54 -2.54
C GLU A 183 12.68 15.20 -2.40
N PHE A 184 11.59 14.43 -2.47
CA PHE A 184 10.25 14.96 -2.24
C PHE A 184 10.07 15.45 -0.80
N GLN A 185 10.64 14.75 0.18
CA GLN A 185 10.62 15.16 1.58
C GLN A 185 11.36 16.49 1.79
N LYS A 186 12.54 16.65 1.17
CA LYS A 186 13.26 17.93 1.19
C LYS A 186 12.42 19.05 0.58
N PHE A 187 11.81 18.82 -0.58
CA PHE A 187 10.94 19.80 -1.24
C PHE A 187 9.77 20.23 -0.36
N ILE A 188 8.96 19.30 0.17
CA ILE A 188 7.77 19.70 0.95
C ILE A 188 8.14 20.47 2.22
N ARG A 189 9.34 20.24 2.78
CA ARG A 189 9.85 20.97 3.95
C ARG A 189 10.17 22.42 3.64
N THR A 190 10.51 22.78 2.40
CA THR A 190 10.68 24.19 2.00
C THR A 190 9.36 24.93 1.80
N THR A 191 8.25 24.21 1.62
CA THR A 191 6.92 24.80 1.40
C THR A 191 6.22 25.19 2.71
N PRO A 192 5.36 26.21 2.73
CA PRO A 192 4.63 26.61 3.94
C PRO A 192 3.47 25.67 4.32
N TYR A 193 3.14 24.69 3.47
CA TYR A 193 1.95 23.86 3.65
C TYR A 193 2.16 22.74 4.66
N SER A 194 1.23 22.57 5.59
CA SER A 194 1.27 21.54 6.64
C SER A 194 0.79 20.17 6.17
N VAL A 195 1.11 19.13 6.93
CA VAL A 195 0.62 17.76 6.71
C VAL A 195 -0.87 17.67 7.00
N TYR A 196 -1.57 16.86 6.22
CA TYR A 196 -3.01 16.64 6.37
C TYR A 196 -3.32 15.76 7.59
N SER A 197 -4.25 16.22 8.43
CA SER A 197 -4.80 15.48 9.55
C SER A 197 -6.16 14.87 9.19
N PRO A 198 -6.28 13.53 9.13
CA PRO A 198 -7.58 12.88 8.99
C PRO A 198 -8.50 13.10 10.19
N GLU A 199 -7.96 13.57 11.32
CA GLU A 199 -8.75 13.83 12.53
C GLU A 199 -9.47 15.17 12.48
N THR A 200 -8.75 16.24 12.12
CA THR A 200 -9.29 17.60 12.06
C THR A 200 -9.78 17.97 10.66
N TYR A 201 -9.42 17.18 9.64
CA TYR A 201 -9.59 17.47 8.22
C TYR A 201 -8.85 18.73 7.75
N GLU A 202 -7.85 19.17 8.51
CA GLU A 202 -6.97 20.31 8.21
C GLU A 202 -5.62 19.84 7.67
N GLY A 203 -4.76 20.78 7.29
CA GLY A 203 -3.54 20.55 6.50
C GLY A 203 -3.74 20.17 5.02
N HIS A 204 -2.63 20.00 4.32
CA HIS A 204 -2.60 19.93 2.86
C HIS A 204 -1.95 18.65 2.32
N TRP A 205 -0.71 18.34 2.71
CA TRP A 205 0.02 17.19 2.17
C TRP A 205 -0.54 15.88 2.71
N LYS A 206 -1.00 14.97 1.85
CA LYS A 206 -1.67 13.72 2.29
C LYS A 206 -0.83 12.48 2.05
N GLN A 207 -0.42 12.30 0.80
CA GLN A 207 0.16 11.05 0.33
C GLN A 207 1.08 11.32 -0.86
N LEU A 208 2.15 10.54 -0.96
CA LEU A 208 2.98 10.44 -2.14
C LEU A 208 2.94 8.99 -2.63
N THR A 209 2.50 8.78 -3.86
CA THR A 209 2.62 7.49 -4.54
C THR A 209 3.82 7.55 -5.46
N VAL A 210 4.74 6.59 -5.33
CA VAL A 210 5.89 6.45 -6.22
C VAL A 210 5.79 5.14 -6.97
N ARG A 211 5.90 5.21 -8.30
CA ARG A 211 6.06 4.04 -9.17
C ARG A 211 7.44 4.08 -9.81
N THR A 212 8.10 2.94 -9.91
CA THR A 212 9.42 2.77 -10.55
C THR A 212 9.36 1.61 -11.51
N THR A 213 10.13 1.63 -12.60
CA THR A 213 10.13 0.56 -13.59
C THR A 213 11.52 -0.01 -13.80
N ARG A 214 11.62 -1.21 -14.40
CA ARG A 214 12.92 -1.80 -14.78
C ARG A 214 13.61 -0.99 -15.89
N THR A 215 12.86 -0.20 -16.66
CA THR A 215 13.34 0.74 -17.67
C THR A 215 13.92 2.04 -17.08
N LYS A 216 14.11 2.12 -15.76
CA LYS A 216 14.66 3.28 -15.02
C LYS A 216 13.81 4.55 -15.12
N GLN A 217 12.50 4.41 -15.37
CA GLN A 217 11.55 5.51 -15.25
C GLN A 217 10.93 5.52 -13.84
N ALA A 218 10.61 6.72 -13.35
CA ALA A 218 9.93 6.89 -12.07
C ALA A 218 8.80 7.92 -12.17
N MET A 219 7.64 7.55 -11.63
CA MET A 219 6.47 8.41 -11.54
C MET A 219 6.17 8.76 -10.09
N ALA A 220 6.10 10.04 -9.79
CA ALA A 220 5.67 10.56 -8.50
C ALA A 220 4.26 11.16 -8.65
N VAL A 221 3.32 10.74 -7.81
CA VAL A 221 1.96 11.25 -7.77
C VAL A 221 1.68 11.76 -6.36
N VAL A 222 1.59 13.08 -6.20
CA VAL A 222 1.33 13.70 -4.90
C VAL A 222 -0.15 14.02 -4.72
N PHE A 223 -0.68 13.68 -3.56
CA PHE A 223 -2.06 13.97 -3.15
C PHE A 223 -2.07 15.14 -2.19
N PHE A 224 -2.79 16.18 -2.55
CA PHE A 224 -2.83 17.46 -1.85
C PHE A 224 -4.26 17.92 -1.62
N ASN A 225 -4.58 18.32 -0.39
CA ASN A 225 -5.86 18.93 -0.07
C ASN A 225 -5.76 20.45 -0.29
N PRO A 226 -6.48 21.03 -1.28
CA PRO A 226 -6.40 22.46 -1.56
C PRO A 226 -7.00 23.32 -0.45
N GLN A 227 -7.90 22.78 0.37
CA GLN A 227 -8.69 23.53 1.34
C GLN A 227 -9.33 24.81 0.75
N LYS A 228 -8.84 25.98 1.17
CA LYS A 228 -9.30 27.31 0.77
C LYS A 228 -8.25 28.07 -0.05
N LEU A 229 -7.21 27.37 -0.53
CA LEU A 229 -6.18 27.99 -1.37
C LEU A 229 -6.78 28.38 -2.72
N GLU A 230 -6.35 29.55 -3.20
CA GLU A 230 -6.72 30.04 -4.52
C GLU A 230 -5.94 29.30 -5.62
N GLU A 231 -6.45 29.32 -6.85
CA GLU A 231 -5.79 28.67 -8.00
C GLU A 231 -4.37 29.20 -8.25
N GLU A 232 -4.12 30.48 -7.97
CA GLU A 232 -2.80 31.11 -8.14
C GLU A 232 -1.76 30.52 -7.18
N GLU A 233 -2.15 30.26 -5.93
CA GLU A 233 -1.28 29.62 -4.93
C GLU A 233 -0.97 28.17 -5.34
N LEU A 234 -1.99 27.43 -5.81
CA LEU A 234 -1.81 26.07 -6.32
C LEU A 234 -0.90 26.03 -7.57
N ASN A 235 -1.05 27.01 -8.47
CA ASN A 235 -0.21 27.12 -9.65
C ASN A 235 1.23 27.49 -9.30
N THR A 236 1.43 28.35 -8.28
CA THR A 236 2.76 28.68 -7.75
C THR A 236 3.42 27.43 -7.15
N LEU A 237 2.70 26.66 -6.33
CA LEU A 237 3.19 25.40 -5.78
C LEU A 237 3.54 24.38 -6.88
N LYS A 238 2.68 24.21 -7.88
CA LYS A 238 2.96 23.30 -9.01
C LYS A 238 4.19 23.77 -9.82
N SER A 239 4.38 25.07 -9.96
CA SER A 239 5.52 25.64 -10.70
C SER A 239 6.83 25.46 -9.93
N SER A 240 6.85 25.73 -8.62
CA SER A 240 8.03 25.48 -7.79
C SER A 240 8.37 23.99 -7.71
N MET A 241 7.36 23.12 -7.67
CA MET A 241 7.54 21.68 -7.70
C MET A 241 8.13 21.22 -9.05
N ARG A 242 7.63 21.76 -10.17
CA ARG A 242 8.22 21.52 -11.50
C ARG A 242 9.70 21.91 -11.50
N GLU A 243 10.01 23.15 -11.14
CA GLU A 243 11.37 23.70 -11.15
C GLU A 243 12.32 22.86 -10.29
N TYR A 244 11.91 22.49 -9.07
CA TYR A 244 12.73 21.68 -8.16
C TYR A 244 13.14 20.32 -8.76
N PHE A 245 12.21 19.64 -9.43
CA PHE A 245 12.44 18.30 -9.98
C PHE A 245 13.00 18.29 -11.41
N THR A 246 12.97 19.41 -12.15
CA THR A 246 13.52 19.49 -13.52
C THR A 246 14.88 20.20 -13.57
N GLU A 247 15.07 21.24 -12.75
CA GLU A 247 16.22 22.14 -12.83
C GLU A 247 16.96 22.31 -11.49
N GLY A 248 16.25 22.13 -10.37
CA GLY A 248 16.80 22.28 -9.02
C GLY A 248 17.47 21.03 -8.44
N GLU A 249 17.61 21.01 -7.12
CA GLU A 249 18.28 19.94 -6.37
C GLU A 249 17.63 18.56 -6.57
N GLY A 250 16.32 18.52 -6.83
CA GLY A 250 15.56 17.28 -7.05
C GLY A 250 15.75 16.67 -8.44
N LYS A 251 16.50 17.31 -9.35
CA LYS A 251 16.73 16.82 -10.72
C LYS A 251 17.31 15.41 -10.75
N ASP A 252 18.24 15.11 -9.84
CA ASP A 252 18.91 13.82 -9.77
C ASP A 252 18.09 12.74 -9.03
N SER A 253 16.85 13.04 -8.63
CA SER A 253 15.92 12.08 -8.04
C SER A 253 15.55 10.92 -8.98
N GLY A 254 15.63 11.16 -10.30
CA GLY A 254 15.21 10.22 -11.33
C GLY A 254 13.71 10.24 -11.66
N VAL A 255 12.96 11.24 -11.17
CA VAL A 255 11.53 11.42 -11.52
C VAL A 255 11.41 11.80 -13.00
N THR A 256 10.77 10.94 -13.79
CA THR A 256 10.50 11.16 -15.21
C THR A 256 9.05 11.58 -15.47
N SER A 257 8.17 11.41 -14.48
CA SER A 257 6.74 11.74 -14.56
C SER A 257 6.26 12.25 -13.20
N LEU A 258 5.74 13.48 -13.16
CA LEU A 258 5.33 14.13 -11.91
C LEU A 258 3.89 14.61 -12.01
N TYR A 259 3.05 14.13 -11.11
CA TYR A 259 1.62 14.38 -11.07
C TYR A 259 1.18 15.00 -9.75
N PHE A 260 0.17 15.86 -9.84
CA PHE A 260 -0.48 16.50 -8.71
C PHE A 260 -1.98 16.16 -8.71
N VAL A 261 -2.44 15.57 -7.61
CA VAL A 261 -3.84 15.17 -7.42
C VAL A 261 -4.46 16.03 -6.33
N ARG A 262 -5.54 16.73 -6.70
CA ARG A 262 -6.33 17.51 -5.76
C ARG A 262 -7.33 16.59 -5.06
N GLU A 263 -7.14 16.37 -3.77
CA GLU A 263 -8.00 15.49 -2.98
C GLU A 263 -8.47 16.18 -1.69
N GLY A 264 -9.63 16.85 -1.78
CA GLY A 264 -10.35 17.39 -0.62
C GLY A 264 -11.01 16.31 0.24
N GLN A 265 -12.16 16.64 0.85
CA GLN A 265 -13.00 15.64 1.49
C GLN A 265 -13.65 14.74 0.44
N ARG A 266 -13.50 13.41 0.60
CA ARG A 266 -14.01 12.40 -0.35
C ARG A 266 -15.50 12.60 -0.62
N LYS A 267 -15.82 13.09 -1.83
CA LYS A 267 -17.19 13.13 -2.37
C LYS A 267 -17.53 11.87 -3.17
N SER A 268 -16.53 11.19 -3.74
CA SER A 268 -16.68 9.93 -4.47
C SER A 268 -15.87 8.80 -3.79
N PRO A 269 -16.30 7.54 -3.96
CA PRO A 269 -15.57 6.36 -3.49
C PRO A 269 -14.40 5.97 -4.40
N ASN A 270 -14.36 6.48 -5.64
CA ASN A 270 -13.40 6.07 -6.67
C ASN A 270 -12.25 7.08 -6.82
N PRO A 271 -10.99 6.66 -6.64
CA PRO A 271 -9.81 7.53 -6.79
C PRO A 271 -9.58 8.04 -8.23
N GLU A 272 -10.15 7.37 -9.24
CA GLU A 272 -10.02 7.73 -10.66
C GLU A 272 -10.82 8.99 -11.04
N ASP A 273 -11.80 9.36 -10.21
CA ASP A 273 -12.62 10.57 -10.43
C ASP A 273 -11.89 11.85 -9.98
N LEU A 274 -10.72 11.71 -9.34
CA LEU A 274 -9.97 12.85 -8.84
C LEU A 274 -9.18 13.53 -9.97
N PRO A 275 -9.21 14.87 -10.08
CA PRO A 275 -8.37 15.59 -11.02
C PRO A 275 -6.89 15.27 -10.80
N CYS A 276 -6.28 14.63 -11.80
CA CYS A 276 -4.87 14.26 -11.82
C CYS A 276 -4.15 15.09 -12.89
N GLU A 277 -3.39 16.09 -12.47
CA GLU A 277 -2.71 17.04 -13.35
C GLU A 277 -1.24 16.64 -13.55
N LEU A 278 -0.79 16.58 -14.81
CA LEU A 278 0.63 16.40 -15.11
C LEU A 278 1.37 17.71 -14.82
N VAL A 279 2.31 17.67 -13.88
CA VAL A 279 3.15 18.80 -13.50
C VAL A 279 4.46 18.81 -14.26
N ALA A 280 5.12 17.67 -14.48
CA ALA A 280 6.37 17.64 -15.27
C ALA A 280 6.64 16.26 -15.88
N GLY A 281 7.41 16.24 -16.97
CA GLY A 281 7.86 15.01 -17.61
C GLY A 281 6.79 14.31 -18.47
N GLU A 282 6.86 12.99 -18.54
CA GLU A 282 6.01 12.14 -19.38
C GLU A 282 4.65 11.88 -18.71
N SER A 283 3.59 11.68 -19.52
CA SER A 283 2.25 11.35 -19.03
C SER A 283 2.08 9.88 -18.60
N CYS A 284 3.10 9.07 -18.81
CA CYS A 284 3.12 7.65 -18.47
C CYS A 284 4.56 7.19 -18.27
N ILE A 285 4.71 6.04 -17.62
CA ILE A 285 5.98 5.31 -17.56
C ILE A 285 5.81 3.96 -18.25
N HIS A 286 6.90 3.32 -18.60
CA HIS A 286 6.92 2.06 -19.32
C HIS A 286 7.55 0.96 -18.50
N GLU A 287 6.89 -0.18 -18.40
CA GLU A 287 7.45 -1.38 -17.78
C GLU A 287 7.59 -2.49 -18.80
N GLU A 288 8.60 -3.32 -18.61
CA GLU A 288 8.78 -4.55 -19.37
C GLU A 288 8.31 -5.75 -18.55
N LEU A 289 7.45 -6.56 -19.15
CA LEU A 289 6.89 -7.77 -18.55
C LEU A 289 6.75 -8.84 -19.63
N LEU A 290 7.38 -10.00 -19.41
CA LEU A 290 7.44 -11.10 -20.39
C LEU A 290 7.90 -10.66 -21.80
N GLY A 291 8.85 -9.72 -21.86
CA GLY A 291 9.37 -9.16 -23.12
C GLY A 291 8.34 -8.33 -23.90
N LEU A 292 7.30 -7.83 -23.24
CA LEU A 292 6.34 -6.87 -23.76
C LEU A 292 6.50 -5.54 -23.04
N LYS A 293 6.25 -4.43 -23.76
CA LYS A 293 6.32 -3.08 -23.21
C LYS A 293 4.93 -2.58 -22.87
N PHE A 294 4.67 -2.32 -21.59
CA PHE A 294 3.39 -1.82 -21.10
C PHE A 294 3.50 -0.34 -20.73
N ARG A 295 2.47 0.43 -21.09
CA ARG A 295 2.31 1.83 -20.68
C ARG A 295 1.53 1.90 -19.37
N ILE A 296 2.10 2.51 -18.34
CA ILE A 296 1.53 2.65 -17.00
C ILE A 296 1.16 4.12 -16.77
N SER A 297 -0.12 4.37 -16.52
CA SER A 297 -0.65 5.68 -16.11
C SER A 297 -0.76 5.79 -14.58
N PRO A 298 -0.93 7.01 -14.02
CA PRO A 298 -0.97 7.23 -12.56
C PRO A 298 -1.98 6.36 -11.81
N HIS A 299 -3.18 6.18 -12.37
CA HIS A 299 -4.27 5.43 -11.76
C HIS A 299 -4.33 3.96 -12.18
N SER A 300 -3.63 3.56 -13.26
CA SER A 300 -3.69 2.18 -13.76
C SER A 300 -3.23 1.14 -12.74
N PHE A 301 -3.92 0.00 -12.66
CA PHE A 301 -3.40 -1.15 -11.93
C PHE A 301 -2.29 -1.84 -12.72
N PHE A 302 -1.21 -2.18 -12.01
CA PHE A 302 -0.11 -3.00 -12.52
C PHE A 302 0.42 -3.84 -11.37
N GLN A 303 0.92 -5.04 -11.67
CA GLN A 303 1.43 -5.94 -10.63
C GLN A 303 2.61 -5.30 -9.90
N VAL A 304 2.56 -5.27 -8.57
CA VAL A 304 3.55 -4.54 -7.77
C VAL A 304 4.92 -5.21 -7.72
N ASN A 305 5.03 -6.46 -8.15
CA ASN A 305 6.28 -7.20 -8.29
C ASN A 305 6.32 -7.79 -9.69
N THR A 306 7.05 -7.13 -10.60
CA THR A 306 7.08 -7.52 -12.02
C THR A 306 7.67 -8.92 -12.22
N GLY A 307 8.73 -9.29 -11.48
CA GLY A 307 9.33 -10.62 -11.58
C GLY A 307 8.41 -11.75 -11.12
N ALA A 308 7.68 -11.56 -10.02
CA ALA A 308 6.69 -12.54 -9.57
C ALA A 308 5.49 -12.62 -10.53
N ALA A 309 5.10 -11.50 -11.16
CA ALA A 309 4.05 -11.50 -12.17
C ALA A 309 4.42 -12.31 -13.41
N GLU A 310 5.69 -12.24 -13.85
CA GLU A 310 6.20 -13.04 -14.97
C GLU A 310 6.10 -14.54 -14.67
N VAL A 311 6.48 -14.97 -13.46
CA VAL A 311 6.32 -16.37 -13.01
C VAL A 311 4.85 -16.78 -13.01
N LEU A 312 3.98 -15.94 -12.44
CA LEU A 312 2.54 -16.21 -12.39
C LEU A 312 1.94 -16.37 -13.79
N TYR A 313 2.24 -15.45 -14.71
CA TYR A 313 1.64 -15.46 -16.04
C TYR A 313 2.20 -16.57 -16.93
N SER A 314 3.47 -16.94 -16.75
CA SER A 314 4.05 -18.11 -17.41
C SER A 314 3.34 -19.39 -16.98
N ALA A 315 3.12 -19.58 -15.67
CA ALA A 315 2.36 -20.72 -15.15
C ALA A 315 0.91 -20.77 -15.67
N VAL A 316 0.25 -19.61 -15.79
CA VAL A 316 -1.09 -19.53 -16.41
C VAL A 316 -1.06 -20.01 -17.87
N GLY A 317 -0.06 -19.58 -18.66
CA GLY A 317 0.09 -20.02 -20.04
C GLY A 317 0.35 -21.52 -20.17
N GLU A 318 1.22 -22.07 -19.32
CA GLU A 318 1.51 -23.51 -19.26
C GLU A 318 0.26 -24.34 -18.91
N TRP A 319 -0.53 -23.87 -17.94
CA TRP A 319 -1.76 -24.56 -17.51
C TRP A 319 -2.89 -24.44 -18.53
N ALA A 320 -2.98 -23.29 -19.22
CA ALA A 320 -4.01 -23.06 -20.22
C ALA A 320 -3.82 -23.90 -21.49
N GLN A 321 -2.58 -24.38 -21.76
CA GLN A 321 -2.24 -25.23 -22.90
C GLN A 321 -2.76 -24.67 -24.23
N LEU A 322 -2.55 -23.37 -24.43
CA LEU A 322 -3.06 -22.64 -25.57
C LEU A 322 -2.38 -23.06 -26.88
N ASP A 323 -3.14 -23.04 -27.96
CA ASP A 323 -2.69 -23.19 -29.34
C ASP A 323 -3.21 -22.05 -30.23
N GLN A 324 -2.90 -22.08 -31.53
CA GLN A 324 -3.31 -21.03 -32.48
C GLN A 324 -4.83 -20.96 -32.71
N ASP A 325 -5.56 -22.02 -32.37
CA ASP A 325 -7.02 -22.11 -32.54
C ASP A 325 -7.77 -21.77 -31.23
N SER A 326 -7.03 -21.49 -30.16
CA SER A 326 -7.57 -21.19 -28.84
C SER A 326 -8.14 -19.76 -28.78
N THR A 327 -9.32 -19.62 -28.15
CA THR A 327 -9.91 -18.31 -27.83
C THR A 327 -9.82 -18.05 -26.33
N VAL A 328 -9.10 -17.00 -25.95
CA VAL A 328 -8.94 -16.60 -24.55
C VAL A 328 -9.89 -15.46 -24.19
N LEU A 329 -10.64 -15.61 -23.10
CA LEU A 329 -11.43 -14.55 -22.50
C LEU A 329 -10.76 -14.06 -21.20
N ASP A 330 -10.12 -12.89 -21.26
CA ASP A 330 -9.50 -12.26 -20.09
C ASP A 330 -10.54 -11.45 -19.30
N VAL A 331 -11.11 -12.07 -18.26
CA VAL A 331 -12.12 -11.46 -17.39
C VAL A 331 -11.45 -10.62 -16.30
N CYS A 332 -11.93 -9.40 -16.09
CA CYS A 332 -11.30 -8.42 -15.19
C CYS A 332 -9.86 -8.07 -15.61
N CYS A 333 -9.62 -8.00 -16.92
CA CYS A 333 -8.30 -7.83 -17.54
C CYS A 333 -7.53 -6.58 -17.09
N GLY A 334 -8.20 -5.55 -16.60
CA GLY A 334 -7.57 -4.30 -16.17
C GLY A 334 -6.78 -3.67 -17.32
N THR A 335 -5.45 -3.60 -17.16
CA THR A 335 -4.52 -3.12 -18.21
C THR A 335 -4.22 -4.18 -19.29
N GLY A 336 -4.87 -5.34 -19.24
CA GLY A 336 -4.73 -6.43 -20.22
C GLY A 336 -3.45 -7.25 -20.06
N THR A 337 -2.74 -7.13 -18.94
CA THR A 337 -1.40 -7.71 -18.76
C THR A 337 -1.36 -9.22 -18.94
N ILE A 338 -2.40 -9.95 -18.50
CA ILE A 338 -2.49 -11.40 -18.67
C ILE A 338 -2.81 -11.74 -20.13
N GLY A 339 -3.94 -11.27 -20.64
CA GLY A 339 -4.37 -11.58 -22.01
C GLY A 339 -3.35 -11.20 -23.08
N ILE A 340 -2.72 -10.02 -22.96
CA ILE A 340 -1.68 -9.57 -23.91
C ILE A 340 -0.43 -10.45 -23.79
N SER A 341 -0.08 -10.93 -22.59
CA SER A 341 1.06 -11.84 -22.41
C SER A 341 0.80 -13.22 -23.03
N LEU A 342 -0.45 -13.70 -22.97
CA LEU A 342 -0.86 -14.99 -23.53
C LEU A 342 -1.14 -14.95 -25.04
N ALA A 343 -1.28 -13.75 -25.63
CA ALA A 343 -1.57 -13.57 -27.05
C ALA A 343 -0.32 -13.65 -27.96
N LYS A 344 0.87 -13.90 -27.39
CA LYS A 344 2.09 -14.19 -28.13
C LYS A 344 2.04 -15.61 -28.70
#